data_AF-A0A022VWV8-F1
#
_entry.id   AF-A0A022VWV8-F1
#
_cell.length_a   1.000
_cell.length_b   1.000
_cell.length_c   1.000
_cell.angle_alpha   90.00
_cell.angle_beta   90.00
_cell.angle_gamma   90.00
#
_symmetry.space_group_name_H-M   'P 1'
#
loop_
_entity.id
_entity.type
_entity.pdbx_description
1 polymer ?
#
loop_
_entity_poly.entity_id
_entity_poly.type
_entity_poly.pdbx_seq_one_letter_code
_entity_poly.pdbx_strand_id
1 'polypeptide(L)' 'MRSATQISAKAPRVLYQFFEVRVDREESQWPEMHKRKRQWVTYSQAAAALVARPELLDALNRSSIKR' A
#
# COMPACT_ATOMS: atom_id res chain seq x y z
N MET A 1 -1.39 8.48 18.58
CA MET A 1 -0.16 9.31 18.70
C MET A 1 1.05 8.40 18.60
N ARG A 2 2.18 8.87 18.04
CA ARG A 2 3.44 8.10 18.05
C ARG A 2 3.95 7.99 19.49
N SER A 3 4.43 6.81 19.89
CA SER A 3 5.03 6.56 21.21
C SER A 3 6.41 7.20 21.32
N ALA A 4 6.90 7.41 22.55
CA ALA A 4 8.23 7.95 22.81
C ALA A 4 9.35 7.14 22.14
N THR A 5 9.21 5.80 22.08
CA THR A 5 10.15 4.91 21.38
C THR A 5 10.22 5.18 19.87
N GLN A 6 9.09 5.57 19.26
CA GLN A 6 8.99 5.93 17.85
C GLN A 6 9.48 7.36 17.56
N ILE A 7 9.75 8.16 18.59
CA ILE A 7 10.31 9.51 18.50
C ILE A 7 11.66 9.52 19.25
N SER A 8 12.61 8.73 18.75
CA SER A 8 13.96 8.67 19.30
C SER A 8 14.99 8.83 18.18
N ALA A 9 16.22 9.22 18.53
CA ALA A 9 17.31 9.34 17.56
C ALA A 9 17.65 8.00 16.86
N LYS A 10 17.25 6.87 17.47
CA LYS A 10 17.40 5.51 16.93
C LYS A 10 16.16 5.03 16.17
N ALA A 11 15.07 5.79 16.18
CA ALA A 11 13.84 5.41 15.48
C ALA A 11 14.03 5.47 13.96
N PRO A 12 13.33 4.63 13.18
CA PRO A 12 13.34 4.71 11.73
C PRO A 12 12.94 6.11 11.26
N ARG A 13 13.69 6.66 10.29
CA ARG A 13 13.43 7.99 9.71
C ARG A 13 12.08 8.07 8.99
N VAL A 14 11.58 6.93 8.51
CA VAL A 14 10.30 6.82 7.81
C VAL A 14 9.54 5.62 8.38
N LEU A 15 8.23 5.79 8.55
CA LEU A 15 7.31 4.75 8.99
C LEU A 15 6.30 4.50 7.88
N TYR A 16 6.23 3.26 7.41
CA TYR A 16 5.19 2.79 6.49
C TYR A 16 4.11 2.06 7.29
N GLN A 17 2.86 2.41 7.06
CA GLN A 17 1.69 1.74 7.63
C GLN A 17 0.79 1.32 6.49
N PHE A 18 0.51 0.02 6.40
CA PHE A 18 -0.32 -0.55 5.36
C PHE A 18 -1.67 -0.94 5.95
N PHE A 19 -2.72 -0.68 5.19
CA PHE A 19 -4.09 -0.98 5.57
C PHE A 19 -4.73 -1.76 4.44
N GLU A 20 -5.48 -2.79 4.80
CA GLU A 20 -6.31 -3.53 3.87
C GLU A 20 -7.74 -2.99 3.93
N VAL A 21 -8.34 -2.75 2.77
CA VAL A 21 -9.70 -2.21 2.65
C VAL A 21 -10.47 -2.98 1.59
N ARG A 22 -11.78 -3.08 1.78
CA ARG A 22 -12.71 -3.54 0.77
C ARG A 22 -13.28 -2.33 0.05
N VAL A 23 -13.21 -2.34 -1.28
CA VAL A 23 -13.80 -1.28 -2.10
C VAL A 23 -15.22 -1.67 -2.45
N ASP A 24 -16.19 -0.85 -2.03
CA ASP A 24 -17.61 -1.08 -2.29
C ASP A 24 -18.05 -0.56 -3.66
N ARG A 25 -17.49 0.58 -4.08
CA ARG A 25 -17.76 1.17 -5.40
C ARG A 25 -16.58 1.95 -5.93
N GLU A 26 -16.50 2.02 -7.25
CA GLU A 26 -15.54 2.87 -7.95
C GLU A 26 -16.20 4.19 -8.37
N GLU A 27 -15.67 5.30 -7.86
CA GLU A 27 -16.15 6.62 -8.26
C GLU A 27 -15.64 6.97 -9.68
N SER A 28 -16.50 7.55 -10.51
CA SER A 28 -16.14 8.00 -11.86
C SER A 28 -15.22 9.23 -11.83
N GLN A 29 -15.33 10.06 -10.80
CA GLN A 29 -14.49 11.23 -10.56
C GLN A 29 -13.76 11.08 -9.23
N TRP A 30 -12.44 11.33 -9.23
CA TRP A 30 -11.62 11.25 -8.04
C TRP A 30 -10.50 12.30 -8.07
N PRO A 31 -10.01 12.79 -6.92
CA PRO A 31 -9.19 13.99 -6.84
C PRO A 31 -7.90 14.00 -7.69
N GLU A 32 -7.32 12.83 -7.98
CA GLU A 32 -6.06 12.70 -8.72
C GLU A 32 -6.21 12.08 -10.12
N MET A 33 -7.44 11.99 -10.65
CA MET A 33 -7.71 11.28 -11.90
C MET A 33 -6.98 11.81 -13.14
N HIS A 34 -6.59 13.08 -13.12
CA HIS A 34 -5.84 13.70 -14.21
C HIS A 34 -4.32 13.50 -14.10
N LYS A 35 -3.82 13.04 -12.95
CA LYS A 35 -2.39 12.85 -12.69
C LYS A 35 -2.00 11.37 -12.66
N ARG A 36 -2.96 10.48 -12.43
CA ARG A 36 -2.72 9.06 -12.21
C ARG A 36 -3.76 8.21 -12.92
N LYS A 37 -3.34 7.00 -13.30
CA LYS A 37 -4.22 5.96 -13.80
C LYS A 37 -4.45 4.93 -12.70
N ARG A 38 -5.66 4.37 -12.63
CA ARG A 38 -6.00 3.26 -11.73
C ARG A 38 -6.35 2.04 -12.56
N GLN A 39 -6.00 0.87 -12.06
CA GLN A 39 -6.34 -0.42 -12.65
C GLN A 39 -6.48 -1.44 -11.53
N TRP A 40 -7.52 -2.28 -11.62
CA TRP A 40 -7.62 -3.49 -10.81
C TRP A 40 -6.76 -4.60 -11.40
N VAL A 41 -6.05 -5.28 -10.53
CA VAL A 41 -5.12 -6.33 -10.90
C VAL A 41 -5.31 -7.54 -9.98
N THR A 42 -4.95 -8.71 -10.48
CA THR A 42 -4.84 -9.91 -9.65
C THR A 42 -3.63 -9.81 -8.72
N TYR A 43 -3.57 -10.70 -7.73
CA TYR A 43 -2.40 -10.81 -6.85
C TYR A 43 -1.10 -10.99 -7.63
N SER A 44 -1.07 -11.91 -8.61
CA SER A 44 0.14 -12.22 -9.38
C SER A 44 0.63 -11.03 -10.19
N GLN A 45 -0.28 -10.26 -10.79
CA GLN A 45 0.03 -9.03 -11.51
C GLN A 45 0.56 -7.94 -10.56
N ALA A 46 -0.07 -7.77 -9.39
CA ALA A 46 0.41 -6.84 -8.37
C ALA A 46 1.80 -7.22 -7.86
N ALA A 47 2.04 -8.50 -7.57
CA ALA A 47 3.34 -8.99 -7.09
C ALA A 47 4.45 -8.73 -8.12
N ALA A 48 4.19 -8.97 -9.41
CA ALA A 48 5.13 -8.66 -10.49
C ALA A 48 5.43 -7.16 -10.59
N ALA A 49 4.41 -6.30 -10.49
CA ALA A 49 4.58 -4.85 -10.55
C ALA A 49 5.34 -4.27 -9.34
N LEU A 50 5.26 -4.92 -8.17
CA LEU A 50 5.85 -4.45 -6.92
C LEU A 50 7.25 -5.03 -6.63
N VAL A 51 7.83 -5.84 -7.53
CA VAL A 51 9.14 -6.49 -7.33
C VAL A 51 10.26 -5.52 -6.91
N ALA A 52 10.27 -4.31 -7.47
CA ALA A 52 11.29 -3.30 -7.18
C ALA A 52 11.08 -2.56 -5.83
N ARG A 53 10.00 -2.87 -5.10
CA ARG A 53 9.61 -2.22 -3.84
C ARG A 53 9.30 -3.28 -2.78
N PRO A 54 10.33 -3.83 -2.11
CA PRO A 54 10.19 -4.98 -1.23
C PRO A 54 9.22 -4.74 -0.06
N GLU A 55 9.12 -3.51 0.44
CA GLU A 55 8.18 -3.14 1.50
C GLU A 55 6.71 -3.25 1.06
N LEU A 56 6.41 -2.92 -0.20
CA LEU A 56 5.06 -3.05 -0.76
C LEU A 56 4.74 -4.51 -1.10
N LEU A 57 5.73 -5.25 -1.59
CA LEU A 57 5.59 -6.68 -1.87
C LEU A 57 5.36 -7.48 -0.58
N ASP A 58 6.07 -7.16 0.50
CA ASP A 58 5.84 -7.78 1.82
C ASP A 58 4.44 -7.46 2.35
N ALA A 59 3.98 -6.21 2.22
CA ALA A 59 2.62 -5.83 2.59
C ALA A 59 1.55 -6.61 1.79
N LEU A 60 1.74 -6.75 0.47
CA LEU A 60 0.86 -7.55 -0.38
C LEU A 60 0.85 -9.03 0.06
N ASN A 61 2.02 -9.61 0.33
CA ASN A 61 2.15 -11.01 0.76
C ASN A 61 1.45 -11.31 2.08
N ARG A 62 1.30 -10.32 2.97
CA ARG A 62 0.63 -10.40 4.27
C ARG A 62 -0.87 -10.08 4.22
N SER A 63 -1.36 -9.58 3.10
CA SER A 63 -2.79 -9.26 2.92
C SER A 63 -3.64 -10.53 2.80
N SER A 64 -4.96 -10.39 2.95
CA SER A 64 -5.92 -11.48 2.78
C SER A 64 -6.28 -11.77 1.31
N ILE A 65 -5.67 -11.05 0.36
CA ILE A 65 -5.91 -11.21 -1.08
C ILE A 65 -5.48 -12.62 -1.54
N LYS A 66 -6.36 -13.29 -2.28
CA LYS A 66 -6.11 -14.64 -2.82
C LYS A 66 -5.04 -14.61 -3.92
N ARG A 67 -4.13 -15.58 -3.85
CA ARG A 67 -3.00 -15.77 -4.76
C ARG A 67 -3.40 -16.49 -6.04
#